data_AF-A0A7Y1Z2Q3-F1
#
_entry.id   AF-A0A7Y1Z2Q3-F1
#
_cell.length_a   1.000
_cell.length_b   1.000
_cell.length_c   1.000
_cell.angle_alpha   90.00
_cell.angle_beta   90.00
_cell.angle_gamma   90.00
#
_symmetry.space_group_name_H-M   'P 1'
#
loop_
_entity.id
_entity.type
_entity.pdbx_description
1 polymer ?
#
loop_
_entity_poly.entity_id
_entity_poly.type
_entity_poly.pdbx_seq_one_letter_code
_entity_poly.pdbx_strand_id
1 'polypeptide(L)'
;MLVRFITPGGGEGRAGERHARLIRHLGQNTRRITGIVSGPKGGPYWLESVSKRKRDDVALDPAGTPVSAGDLVTAEIDGEKRRGAARLITLHGPAAAASQTSLIAVHEYGIRHEFPQAVVEEAAAAQAPSPANRTDLSHIPFITIDPEDARDHDDAVLAQPDDAPDNEGGHILWVAIADVAHYVT
;
A
#
# COMPACT_ATOMS: atom_id res chain seq x y z
N MET A 1 -0.56 21.65 -4.40
CA MET A 1 -1.26 22.94 -4.17
C MET A 1 -0.27 24.08 -4.38
N LEU A 2 -0.67 25.18 -5.03
CA LEU A 2 0.14 26.37 -5.24
C LEU A 2 -0.29 27.48 -4.28
N VAL A 3 0.63 27.95 -3.45
CA VAL A 3 0.38 29.01 -2.45
C VAL A 3 1.30 30.20 -2.72
N ARG A 4 0.80 31.42 -2.50
CA ARG A 4 1.57 32.67 -2.54
C ARG A 4 1.80 33.12 -1.11
N PHE A 5 3.05 33.32 -0.71
CA PHE A 5 3.32 34.02 0.53
C PHE A 5 2.94 35.50 0.37
N ILE A 6 2.23 36.04 1.35
CA ILE A 6 1.80 37.43 1.39
C ILE A 6 2.41 38.11 2.61
N THR A 7 2.84 39.35 2.45
CA THR A 7 3.15 40.23 3.57
C THR A 7 1.85 40.92 3.98
N PRO A 8 1.40 40.81 5.24
CA PRO A 8 0.18 41.49 5.67
C PRO A 8 0.35 43.01 5.48
N GLY A 9 -0.64 43.62 4.82
CA GLY A 9 -0.66 45.07 4.60
C GLY A 9 -1.22 45.78 5.82
N GLY A 10 -0.34 46.40 6.61
CA GLY A 10 -0.69 47.32 7.70
C GLY A 10 -1.03 46.63 9.03
N GLY A 11 -0.10 46.70 9.97
CA GLY A 11 -0.28 46.24 11.35
C GLY A 11 0.86 45.31 11.79
N GLU A 12 1.46 45.59 12.93
CA GLU A 12 2.58 44.87 13.55
C GLU A 12 2.31 43.35 13.63
N GLY A 13 2.74 42.60 12.61
CA GLY A 13 2.86 41.15 12.70
C GLY A 13 4.00 40.82 13.66
N ARG A 14 3.79 39.85 14.55
CA ARG A 14 4.86 39.37 15.43
C ARG A 14 6.02 38.85 14.58
N ALA A 15 7.25 39.21 14.95
CA ALA A 15 8.45 38.78 14.23
C ALA A 15 8.47 37.25 14.07
N GLY A 16 8.34 36.78 12.83
CA GLY A 16 8.34 35.35 12.48
C GLY A 16 7.04 34.82 11.83
N GLU A 17 5.95 35.59 11.85
CA GLU A 17 4.66 35.12 11.32
C GLU A 17 4.62 35.20 9.78
N ARG A 18 4.47 34.05 9.10
CA ARG A 18 4.42 33.95 7.64
C ARG A 18 2.99 33.69 7.19
N HIS A 19 2.45 34.60 6.38
CA HIS A 19 1.10 34.47 5.82
C HIS A 19 1.19 33.93 4.40
N ALA A 20 0.24 33.07 4.02
CA ALA A 20 0.12 32.58 2.66
C ALA A 20 -1.34 32.56 2.21
N ARG A 21 -1.56 32.90 0.94
CA ARG A 21 -2.85 32.78 0.26
C ARG A 21 -2.77 31.65 -0.76
N LEU A 22 -3.74 30.76 -0.71
CA LEU A 22 -3.95 29.76 -1.74
C LEU A 22 -4.19 30.42 -3.10
N ILE A 23 -3.36 30.09 -4.10
CA ILE A 23 -3.50 30.58 -5.48
C ILE A 23 -4.33 29.59 -6.29
N ARG A 24 -3.95 28.30 -6.23
CA ARG A 24 -4.52 27.27 -7.11
C ARG A 24 -4.33 25.88 -6.51
N HIS A 25 -5.36 25.04 -6.58
CA HIS A 25 -5.17 23.60 -6.39
C HIS A 25 -4.46 23.02 -7.62
N LEU A 26 -3.29 22.40 -7.40
CA LEU A 26 -2.56 21.70 -8.45
C LEU A 26 -3.04 20.24 -8.42
N GLY A 27 -3.60 19.78 -9.55
CA GLY A 27 -4.18 18.45 -9.73
C GLY A 27 -5.71 18.48 -9.89
N GLN A 28 -6.20 18.13 -11.07
CA GLN A 28 -7.54 17.58 -11.26
C GLN A 28 -7.37 16.06 -11.22
N ASN A 29 -7.48 15.48 -10.02
CA ASN A 29 -7.52 14.03 -9.89
C ASN A 29 -8.93 13.65 -9.49
N THR A 30 -9.56 12.77 -10.26
CA THR A 30 -10.60 11.92 -9.71
C THR A 30 -10.06 11.30 -8.43
N ARG A 31 -10.81 11.48 -7.35
CA ARG A 31 -10.39 11.04 -6.04
C ARG A 31 -11.10 9.74 -5.75
N ARG A 32 -10.36 8.64 -5.74
CA ARG A 32 -10.85 7.39 -5.15
C ARG A 32 -10.99 7.58 -3.64
N ILE A 33 -12.12 7.16 -3.11
CA ILE A 33 -12.40 7.12 -1.69
C ILE A 33 -12.88 5.72 -1.31
N THR A 34 -12.34 5.18 -0.23
CA THR A 34 -12.90 4.01 0.44
C THR A 34 -13.74 4.47 1.62
N GLY A 35 -14.94 3.91 1.77
CA GLY A 35 -15.92 4.30 2.77
C GLY A 35 -16.90 3.18 3.08
N ILE A 36 -17.57 3.29 4.23
CA ILE A 36 -18.63 2.37 4.63
C ILE A 36 -19.95 2.95 4.14
N VAL A 37 -20.75 2.11 3.50
CA VAL A 37 -22.09 2.47 3.02
C VAL A 37 -23.00 2.66 4.23
N SER A 38 -23.64 3.82 4.29
CA SER A 38 -24.70 4.15 5.24
C SER A 38 -25.94 4.60 4.48
N GLY A 39 -27.11 4.38 5.08
CA GLY A 39 -28.37 4.67 4.42
C GLY A 39 -29.56 3.93 5.06
N PRO A 40 -30.75 4.53 5.09
CA PRO A 40 -31.96 3.80 5.46
C PRO A 40 -32.29 2.75 4.37
N LYS A 41 -32.91 1.64 4.77
CA LYS A 41 -33.37 0.60 3.82
C LYS A 41 -34.33 1.23 2.79
N GLY A 42 -33.94 1.20 1.52
CA GLY A 42 -34.74 1.75 0.41
C GLY A 42 -34.64 3.26 0.21
N GLY A 43 -33.76 3.96 0.93
CA GLY A 43 -33.45 5.38 0.70
C GLY A 43 -32.09 5.61 0.04
N PRO A 44 -31.65 6.87 -0.10
CA PRO A 44 -30.38 7.19 -0.72
C PRO A 44 -29.20 6.75 0.16
N TYR A 45 -28.16 6.20 -0.47
CA TYR A 45 -26.93 5.81 0.20
C TYR A 45 -25.93 6.97 0.28
N TRP A 46 -25.10 6.97 1.31
CA TRP A 46 -23.92 7.80 1.44
C TRP A 46 -22.73 6.98 1.95
N LEU A 47 -21.53 7.52 1.73
CA LEU A 47 -20.28 6.96 2.23
C LEU A 47 -19.83 7.71 3.46
N GLU A 48 -19.72 6.98 4.55
CA GLU A 48 -18.96 7.42 5.72
C GLU A 48 -17.48 7.14 5.46
N SER A 49 -16.65 8.19 5.60
CA SER A 49 -15.22 8.02 5.40
C SER A 49 -14.62 7.16 6.50
N VAL A 50 -13.84 6.15 6.12
CA VAL A 50 -13.03 5.39 7.09
C VAL A 50 -11.86 6.19 7.67
N SER A 51 -11.54 7.36 7.09
CA SER A 51 -10.49 8.24 7.60
C SER A 51 -11.06 9.32 8.50
N LYS A 52 -10.58 9.37 9.76
CA LYS A 52 -10.96 10.41 10.73
C LYS A 52 -10.63 11.86 10.28
N ARG A 53 -9.81 12.02 9.24
CA ARG A 53 -9.39 13.33 8.70
C ARG A 53 -10.38 13.95 7.72
N LYS A 54 -11.40 13.21 7.26
CA LYS A 54 -12.41 13.67 6.31
C LYS A 54 -13.79 13.33 6.84
N ARG A 55 -14.57 14.35 7.17
CA ARG A 55 -15.89 14.20 7.83
C ARG A 55 -17.07 14.53 6.93
N ASP A 56 -16.83 14.74 5.64
CA ASP A 56 -17.92 15.05 4.72
C ASP A 56 -18.48 13.73 4.19
N ASP A 57 -19.72 13.42 4.57
CA ASP A 57 -20.48 12.32 4.00
C ASP A 57 -20.71 12.60 2.51
N VAL A 58 -20.44 11.61 1.68
CA VAL A 58 -20.57 11.73 0.22
C VAL A 58 -21.70 10.85 -0.25
N ALA A 59 -22.70 11.42 -0.94
CA ALA A 59 -23.75 10.63 -1.57
C ALA A 59 -23.15 9.54 -2.47
N LEU A 60 -23.68 8.33 -2.43
CA LEU A 60 -23.21 7.19 -3.22
C LEU A 60 -24.18 6.93 -4.38
N ASP A 61 -23.63 6.80 -5.59
CA ASP A 61 -24.31 6.19 -6.73
C ASP A 61 -23.83 4.72 -6.84
N PRO A 62 -24.69 3.73 -6.53
CA PRO A 62 -24.34 2.31 -6.62
C PRO A 62 -24.12 1.82 -8.06
N ALA A 63 -24.38 2.64 -9.09
CA ALA A 63 -24.19 2.29 -10.50
C ALA A 63 -24.89 0.98 -10.92
N GLY A 64 -26.03 0.65 -10.31
CA GLY A 64 -26.80 -0.58 -10.56
C GLY A 64 -26.34 -1.80 -9.77
N THR A 65 -25.28 -1.71 -8.97
CA THR A 65 -24.83 -2.79 -8.08
C THR A 65 -25.65 -2.79 -6.78
N PRO A 66 -26.19 -3.94 -6.35
CA PRO A 66 -26.83 -4.05 -5.04
C PRO A 66 -25.80 -3.81 -3.92
N VAL A 67 -26.05 -2.80 -3.09
CA VAL A 67 -25.23 -2.47 -1.91
C VAL A 67 -26.11 -2.44 -0.66
N SER A 68 -25.53 -2.79 0.48
CA SER A 68 -26.18 -2.77 1.79
C SER A 68 -25.49 -1.79 2.73
N ALA A 69 -26.24 -1.25 3.69
CA ALA A 69 -25.64 -0.50 4.78
C ALA A 69 -24.68 -1.40 5.58
N GLY A 70 -23.48 -0.90 5.87
CA GLY A 70 -22.39 -1.65 6.48
C GLY A 70 -21.40 -2.27 5.50
N ASP A 71 -21.64 -2.20 4.18
CA ASP A 71 -20.67 -2.65 3.19
C ASP A 71 -19.51 -1.65 3.06
N LEU A 72 -18.29 -2.17 2.91
CA LEU A 72 -17.12 -1.40 2.53
C LEU A 72 -17.05 -1.32 1.00
N VAL A 73 -16.89 -0.11 0.49
CA VAL A 73 -16.78 0.13 -0.95
C VAL A 73 -15.69 1.12 -1.29
N THR A 74 -15.16 1.02 -2.51
CA THR A 74 -14.34 2.05 -3.14
C THR A 74 -15.17 2.74 -4.21
N ALA A 75 -15.21 4.07 -4.16
CA ALA A 75 -15.95 4.91 -5.10
C ALA A 75 -15.09 6.06 -5.61
N GLU A 76 -15.44 6.58 -6.79
CA GLU A 76 -14.75 7.70 -7.43
C GLU A 76 -15.56 8.98 -7.30
N ILE A 77 -14.91 10.05 -6.84
CA ILE A 77 -15.49 11.39 -6.87
C ILE A 77 -14.92 12.13 -8.08
N ASP A 78 -15.82 12.57 -8.95
CA ASP A 78 -15.52 13.52 -10.02
C ASP A 78 -15.13 14.87 -9.40
N GLY A 79 -13.86 15.24 -9.52
CA GLY A 79 -13.27 16.42 -8.90
C GLY A 79 -13.79 17.76 -9.46
N GLU A 80 -14.50 17.75 -10.60
CA GLU A 80 -15.07 18.96 -11.19
C GLU A 80 -16.42 19.36 -10.56
N LYS A 81 -17.16 18.39 -10.02
CA LYS A 81 -18.46 18.64 -9.41
C LYS A 81 -18.31 18.81 -7.90
N ARG A 82 -18.38 20.07 -7.44
CA ARG A 82 -18.37 20.44 -6.00
C ARG A 82 -19.45 19.75 -5.15
N ARG A 83 -20.48 19.18 -5.79
CA ARG A 83 -21.58 18.39 -5.22
C ARG A 83 -21.99 17.30 -6.22
N GLY A 84 -21.25 16.20 -6.25
CA GLY A 84 -21.59 15.01 -7.05
C GLY A 84 -21.62 13.77 -6.16
N ALA A 85 -22.48 12.80 -6.49
CA ALA A 85 -22.43 11.49 -5.85
C ALA A 85 -21.13 10.78 -6.26
N ALA A 86 -20.48 10.11 -5.32
CA ALA A 86 -19.38 9.21 -5.61
C ALA A 86 -19.93 8.00 -6.37
N ARG A 87 -19.34 7.67 -7.51
CA ARG A 87 -19.74 6.50 -8.28
C ARG A 87 -19.02 5.27 -7.76
N LEU A 88 -19.77 4.21 -7.45
CA LEU A 88 -19.20 2.93 -7.03
C LEU A 88 -18.22 2.38 -8.09
N ILE A 89 -17.03 1.96 -7.64
CA ILE A 89 -16.05 1.22 -8.46
C ILE A 89 -16.03 -0.25 -8.02
N THR A 90 -15.88 -0.48 -6.72
CA THR A 90 -15.68 -1.82 -6.15
C THR A 90 -16.49 -1.98 -4.88
N LEU A 91 -17.26 -3.07 -4.80
CA LEU A 91 -17.89 -3.55 -3.58
C LEU A 91 -17.00 -4.61 -2.94
N HIS A 92 -16.48 -4.34 -1.73
CA HIS A 92 -15.63 -5.29 -1.01
C HIS A 92 -16.42 -6.22 -0.09
N GLY A 93 -17.67 -5.84 0.25
CA GLY A 93 -18.57 -6.59 1.13
C GLY A 93 -18.59 -6.03 2.56
N PRO A 94 -19.07 -6.79 3.56
CA PRO A 94 -19.31 -6.27 4.91
C PRO A 94 -18.04 -5.76 5.59
N ALA A 95 -18.05 -4.52 6.07
CA ALA A 95 -16.89 -3.88 6.70
C ALA A 95 -16.40 -4.61 7.97
N ALA A 96 -17.27 -5.40 8.62
CA ALA A 96 -16.94 -6.17 9.82
C ALA A 96 -16.16 -7.47 9.53
N ALA A 97 -16.00 -7.87 8.27
CA ALA A 97 -15.22 -9.05 7.91
C ALA A 97 -13.71 -8.80 8.12
N ALA A 98 -12.98 -9.80 8.63
CA ALA A 98 -11.56 -9.65 8.96
C ALA A 98 -10.68 -9.19 7.77
N SER A 99 -11.00 -9.64 6.55
CA SER A 99 -10.33 -9.20 5.32
C SER A 99 -10.51 -7.70 5.04
N GLN A 100 -11.64 -7.11 5.45
CA GLN A 100 -11.98 -5.72 5.19
C GLN A 100 -11.33 -4.77 6.19
N THR A 101 -11.09 -5.20 7.43
CA THR A 101 -10.30 -4.45 8.42
C THR A 101 -8.90 -4.12 7.88
N SER A 102 -8.24 -5.09 7.24
CA SER A 102 -6.91 -4.88 6.65
C SER A 102 -6.96 -3.87 5.50
N LEU A 103 -7.98 -3.94 4.63
CA LEU A 103 -8.14 -3.00 3.51
C LEU A 103 -8.40 -1.57 3.99
N ILE A 104 -9.19 -1.41 5.06
CA ILE A 104 -9.42 -0.12 5.71
C ILE A 104 -8.09 0.46 6.19
N ALA A 105 -7.27 -0.33 6.89
CA ALA A 105 -5.98 0.11 7.39
C ALA A 105 -5.04 0.51 6.23
N VAL A 106 -4.94 -0.33 5.20
CA VAL A 106 -4.15 -0.04 3.99
C VAL A 106 -4.56 1.31 3.39
N HIS A 107 -5.86 1.58 3.27
CA HIS A 107 -6.34 2.84 2.70
C HIS A 107 -6.15 4.03 3.66
N GLU A 108 -6.38 3.88 4.97
CA GLU A 108 -6.22 4.97 5.96
C GLU A 108 -4.77 5.45 6.05
N TYR A 109 -3.82 4.54 5.99
CA TYR A 109 -2.39 4.84 6.01
C TYR A 109 -1.79 5.11 4.61
N GLY A 110 -2.59 5.01 3.55
CA GLY A 110 -2.13 5.26 2.18
C GLY A 110 -1.09 4.24 1.71
N ILE A 111 -1.16 3.01 2.21
CA ILE A 111 -0.27 1.91 1.82
C ILE A 111 -0.63 1.48 0.40
N ARG A 112 0.37 1.42 -0.47
CA ARG A 112 0.22 0.88 -1.82
C ARG A 112 0.05 -0.62 -1.73
N HIS A 113 -1.05 -1.14 -2.24
CA HIS A 113 -1.38 -2.57 -2.21
C HIS A 113 -1.67 -3.15 -3.61
N GLU A 114 -1.83 -2.30 -4.61
CA GLU A 114 -1.95 -2.71 -6.01
C GLU A 114 -0.59 -2.61 -6.68
N PHE A 115 -0.17 -3.68 -7.35
CA PHE A 115 1.01 -3.67 -8.21
C PHE A 115 0.65 -3.03 -9.56
N PRO A 116 1.48 -2.11 -10.09
CA PRO A 116 1.31 -1.61 -11.45
C PRO A 116 1.38 -2.77 -12.45
N GLN A 117 0.56 -2.71 -13.51
CA GLN A 117 0.51 -3.77 -14.52
C GLN A 117 1.89 -4.09 -15.12
N ALA A 118 2.71 -3.08 -15.38
CA ALA A 118 4.07 -3.26 -15.88
C ALA A 118 4.96 -4.10 -14.94
N VAL A 119 4.80 -3.95 -13.61
CA VAL A 119 5.57 -4.72 -12.62
C VAL A 119 5.12 -6.18 -12.62
N VAL A 120 3.81 -6.44 -12.76
CA VAL A 120 3.28 -7.81 -12.86
C VAL A 120 3.79 -8.50 -14.12
N GLU A 121 3.82 -7.79 -15.25
CA GLU A 121 4.34 -8.29 -16.52
C GLU A 121 5.85 -8.58 -16.46
N GLU A 122 6.63 -7.67 -15.88
CA GLU A 122 8.06 -7.86 -15.66
C GLU A 122 8.36 -9.07 -14.78
N ALA A 123 7.67 -9.20 -13.65
CA ALA A 123 7.81 -10.34 -12.74
C ALA A 123 7.46 -11.67 -13.41
N ALA A 124 6.40 -11.69 -14.23
CA ALA A 124 6.00 -12.90 -14.98
C ALA A 124 7.00 -13.29 -16.09
N ALA A 125 7.78 -12.34 -16.59
CA ALA A 125 8.81 -12.56 -17.61
C ALA A 125 10.19 -12.89 -17.02
N ALA A 126 10.37 -12.79 -15.70
CA ALA A 126 11.63 -13.04 -15.03
C ALA A 126 12.13 -14.48 -15.28
N GLN A 127 13.43 -14.61 -15.54
CA GLN A 127 14.09 -15.89 -15.79
C GLN A 127 15.09 -16.19 -14.68
N ALA A 128 15.35 -17.47 -14.46
CA ALA A 128 16.37 -17.88 -13.50
C ALA A 128 17.75 -17.29 -13.86
N PRO A 129 18.61 -17.00 -12.86
CA PRO A 129 19.91 -16.39 -13.10
C PRO A 129 20.78 -17.37 -13.89
N SER A 130 21.62 -16.86 -14.77
CA SER A 130 22.68 -17.68 -15.34
C SER A 130 23.62 -18.14 -14.21
N PRO A 131 24.03 -19.42 -14.18
CA PRO A 131 25.06 -19.90 -13.27
C PRO A 131 26.46 -19.39 -13.66
N ALA A 132 26.63 -18.80 -14.86
CA ALA A 132 27.90 -18.21 -15.26
C ALA A 132 28.30 -17.08 -14.30
N ASN A 133 29.53 -17.15 -13.79
CA ASN A 133 30.11 -16.23 -12.79
C ASN A 133 29.56 -16.36 -11.36
N ARG A 134 28.84 -17.45 -11.03
CA ARG A 134 28.47 -17.79 -9.64
C ARG A 134 29.31 -18.97 -9.16
N THR A 135 29.70 -18.96 -7.89
CA THR A 135 30.28 -20.15 -7.25
C THR A 135 29.18 -21.19 -7.10
N ASP A 136 29.41 -22.41 -7.61
CA ASP A 136 28.46 -23.50 -7.44
C ASP A 136 28.57 -24.08 -6.02
N LEU A 137 27.51 -23.85 -5.22
CA LEU A 137 27.37 -24.37 -3.86
C LEU A 137 26.21 -25.37 -3.75
N SER A 138 25.69 -25.90 -4.86
CA SER A 138 24.55 -26.83 -4.87
C SER A 138 24.82 -28.17 -4.18
N HIS A 139 26.09 -28.52 -4.00
CA HIS A 139 26.56 -29.69 -3.27
C HIS A 139 26.52 -29.52 -1.75
N ILE A 140 26.35 -28.28 -1.26
CA ILE A 140 26.26 -27.97 0.17
C ILE A 140 24.81 -28.18 0.62
N PRO A 141 24.54 -28.97 1.69
CA PRO A 141 23.19 -29.33 2.12
C PRO A 141 22.56 -28.20 2.96
N PHE A 142 22.34 -27.05 2.33
CA PHE A 142 21.61 -25.94 2.95
C PHE A 142 20.18 -26.34 3.35
N ILE A 143 19.70 -25.77 4.46
CA ILE A 143 18.31 -25.88 4.91
C ILE A 143 17.71 -24.49 5.15
N THR A 144 16.39 -24.36 5.03
CA THR A 144 15.64 -23.19 5.49
C THR A 144 14.81 -23.58 6.71
N ILE A 145 14.49 -22.62 7.59
CA ILE A 145 13.75 -22.87 8.83
C ILE A 145 12.65 -21.82 8.94
N ASP A 146 11.46 -22.18 8.45
CA ASP A 146 10.33 -21.26 8.30
C ASP A 146 9.01 -21.89 8.79
N PRO A 147 7.97 -21.08 9.06
CA PRO A 147 6.60 -21.56 9.26
C PRO A 147 6.08 -22.38 8.07
N GLU A 148 5.12 -23.29 8.32
CA GLU A 148 4.56 -24.20 7.29
C GLU A 148 3.86 -23.47 6.13
N ASP A 149 3.33 -22.28 6.40
CA ASP A 149 2.63 -21.43 5.43
C ASP A 149 3.55 -20.43 4.71
N ALA A 150 4.83 -20.35 5.06
CA ALA A 150 5.80 -19.51 4.38
C ALA A 150 6.01 -19.96 2.93
N ARG A 151 6.19 -19.00 2.02
CA ARG A 151 6.42 -19.27 0.57
C ARG A 151 7.57 -18.43 -0.01
N ASP A 152 8.16 -17.59 0.82
CA ASP A 152 9.15 -16.56 0.54
C ASP A 152 10.41 -16.82 1.39
N HIS A 153 11.08 -17.94 1.12
CA HIS A 153 12.30 -18.32 1.82
C HIS A 153 13.47 -17.43 1.39
N ASP A 154 13.81 -16.44 2.23
CA ASP A 154 14.84 -15.44 1.95
C ASP A 154 16.25 -15.92 2.31
N ASP A 155 16.38 -16.93 3.17
CA ASP A 155 17.67 -17.42 3.64
C ASP A 155 17.74 -18.94 3.75
N ALA A 156 18.96 -19.45 3.66
CA ALA A 156 19.31 -20.84 3.94
C ALA A 156 20.61 -20.92 4.72
N VAL A 157 20.68 -21.87 5.66
CA VAL A 157 21.79 -21.99 6.61
C VAL A 157 22.41 -23.38 6.60
N LEU A 158 23.70 -23.44 6.93
CA LEU A 158 24.41 -24.67 7.30
C LEU A 158 25.43 -24.33 8.38
N ALA A 159 25.43 -25.09 9.47
CA ALA A 159 26.49 -25.06 10.47
C ALA A 159 27.21 -26.40 10.50
N GLN A 160 28.53 -26.38 10.45
CA GLN A 160 29.38 -27.58 10.54
C GLN A 160 30.62 -27.30 11.37
N PRO A 161 31.27 -28.33 11.97
CA PRO A 161 32.56 -28.17 12.61
C PRO A 161 33.60 -27.58 11.65
N ASP A 162 34.53 -26.81 12.19
CA ASP A 162 35.71 -26.35 11.47
C ASP A 162 36.88 -27.31 11.74
N ASP A 163 37.36 -27.95 10.68
CA ASP A 163 38.49 -28.88 10.75
C ASP A 163 39.85 -28.18 10.67
N ALA A 164 39.88 -26.84 10.63
CA ALA A 164 41.11 -26.06 10.57
C ALA A 164 41.97 -26.25 11.84
N PRO A 165 43.28 -26.56 11.69
CA PRO A 165 44.15 -26.89 12.82
C PRO A 165 44.43 -25.69 13.75
N ASP A 166 44.18 -24.46 13.30
CA ASP A 166 44.26 -23.23 14.07
C ASP A 166 42.92 -22.82 14.72
N ASN A 167 41.87 -23.63 14.55
CA ASN A 167 40.52 -23.36 15.07
C ASN A 167 39.89 -24.61 15.73
N GLU A 168 40.63 -25.26 16.63
CA GLU A 168 40.17 -26.47 17.33
C GLU A 168 38.84 -26.22 18.09
N GLY A 169 37.80 -26.99 17.76
CA GLY A 169 36.45 -26.83 18.32
C GLY A 169 35.61 -25.72 17.66
N GLY A 170 36.14 -25.05 16.64
CA GLY A 170 35.47 -24.05 15.84
C GLY A 170 34.34 -24.62 14.98
N HIS A 171 33.54 -23.72 14.41
CA HIS A 171 32.46 -24.06 13.49
C HIS A 171 32.44 -23.07 12.33
N ILE A 172 32.05 -23.56 11.14
CA ILE A 172 31.78 -22.74 9.97
C ILE A 172 30.27 -22.59 9.85
N LEU A 173 29.80 -21.34 9.81
CA LEU A 173 28.41 -21.00 9.54
C LEU A 173 28.32 -20.43 8.12
N TRP A 174 27.52 -21.08 7.30
CA TRP A 174 27.08 -20.55 6.01
C TRP A 174 25.70 -19.93 6.17
N VAL A 175 25.55 -18.73 5.60
CA VAL A 175 24.26 -18.04 5.47
C VAL A 175 24.14 -17.62 4.00
N ALA A 176 23.27 -18.29 3.27
CA ALA A 176 22.95 -17.99 1.88
C ALA A 176 21.66 -17.17 1.85
N ILE A 177 21.72 -15.94 1.30
CA ILE A 177 20.57 -15.04 1.20
C ILE A 177 20.10 -14.98 -0.25
N ALA A 178 18.79 -14.91 -0.46
CA ALA A 178 18.17 -14.72 -1.76
C ALA A 178 18.72 -13.46 -2.45
N ASP A 179 19.17 -13.62 -3.70
CA ASP A 179 19.76 -12.55 -4.49
C ASP A 179 18.68 -11.67 -5.15
N VAL A 180 17.92 -10.95 -4.33
CA VAL A 180 16.82 -10.08 -4.79
C VAL A 180 17.31 -8.98 -5.73
N ALA A 181 18.51 -8.45 -5.50
CA ALA A 181 19.11 -7.39 -6.31
C ALA A 181 19.39 -7.84 -7.76
N HIS A 182 19.51 -9.14 -8.03
CA HIS A 182 19.60 -9.65 -9.38
C HIS A 182 18.31 -9.40 -10.20
N TYR A 183 17.15 -9.45 -9.53
CA TYR A 183 15.84 -9.38 -10.18
C TYR A 183 15.23 -7.98 -10.15
N VAL A 184 15.65 -7.12 -9.23
CA VAL A 184 15.12 -5.76 -9.05
C VAL A 184 16.22 -4.75 -9.38
N THR A 185 16.24 -4.27 -10.63
CA THR A 185 17.30 -3.38 -11.19
C THR A 185 16.89 -1.93 -11.32
#